data_AF-A0A7L4JEV4-F1
#
_entry.id   AF-A0A7L4JEV4-F1
#
_cell.length_a   1.000
_cell.length_b   1.000
_cell.length_c   1.000
_cell.angle_alpha   90.00
_cell.angle_beta   90.00
_cell.angle_gamma   90.00
#
_symmetry.space_group_name_H-M   'P 1'
#
loop_
_entity.id
_entity.type
_entity.pdbx_description
1 polymer ?
#
loop_
_entity_poly.entity_id
_entity_poly.type
_entity_poly.pdbx_seq_one_letter_code
_entity_poly.pdbx_strand_id
1 'polypeptide(L)'
;EQRFEDTFGLGARGVSLPQRRFAQAALSEMLGGIGFFHGRSLLRSERREEPVPGAESMLFTAVPSRSCFPRGFLWDEGFHLLLLGRWDPTLARDILAHWLDL
;
A
#
# COMPACT_ATOMS: atom_id res chain seq x y z
N GLU A 1 -5.78 8.84 -17.74
CA GLU A 1 -5.10 8.11 -18.83
C GLU A 1 -3.74 8.71 -19.20
N GLN A 2 -3.65 10.01 -19.52
CA GLN A 2 -2.37 10.67 -19.86
C GLN A 2 -1.26 10.44 -18.82
N ARG A 3 -1.53 10.76 -17.53
CA ARG A 3 -0.57 10.52 -16.44
C ARG A 3 -0.05 9.08 -16.39
N PHE A 4 -0.91 8.09 -16.65
CA PHE A 4 -0.51 6.67 -16.65
C PHE A 4 0.47 6.36 -17.78
N GLU A 5 0.21 6.88 -18.98
CA GLU A 5 1.16 6.73 -20.09
C GLU A 5 2.45 7.51 -19.83
N ASP A 6 2.39 8.72 -19.26
CA ASP A 6 3.59 9.50 -18.93
C ASP A 6 4.47 8.80 -17.89
N THR A 7 3.86 8.12 -16.90
CA THR A 7 4.58 7.38 -15.86
C THR A 7 5.17 6.08 -16.38
N PHE A 8 4.41 5.28 -17.13
CA PHE A 8 4.79 3.91 -17.45
C PHE A 8 5.20 3.71 -18.90
N GLY A 9 4.87 4.60 -19.84
CA GLY A 9 5.28 4.52 -21.25
C GLY A 9 4.97 3.17 -21.92
N LEU A 10 3.85 2.52 -21.57
CA LEU A 10 3.53 1.18 -22.05
C LEU A 10 3.11 1.22 -23.53
N GLY A 11 2.41 2.25 -23.97
CA GLY A 11 2.04 2.43 -25.37
C GLY A 11 3.26 2.64 -26.25
N ALA A 12 4.20 3.49 -25.81
CA ALA A 12 5.47 3.70 -26.50
C ALA A 12 6.33 2.42 -26.62
N ARG A 13 6.18 1.47 -25.69
CA ARG A 13 6.84 0.17 -25.70
C ARG A 13 6.11 -0.91 -26.51
N GLY A 14 5.04 -0.55 -27.23
CA GLY A 14 4.29 -1.48 -28.08
C GLY A 14 3.36 -2.42 -27.29
N VAL A 15 3.05 -2.13 -26.03
CA VAL A 15 2.12 -2.94 -25.23
C VAL A 15 0.69 -2.77 -25.76
N SER A 16 -0.01 -3.89 -25.96
CA SER A 16 -1.35 -3.90 -26.54
C SER A 16 -2.37 -3.11 -25.70
N LEU A 17 -3.40 -2.57 -26.34
CA LEU A 17 -4.46 -1.82 -25.65
C LEU A 17 -5.14 -2.64 -24.52
N PRO A 18 -5.48 -3.93 -24.70
CA PRO A 18 -6.04 -4.75 -23.62
C PRO A 18 -5.10 -4.87 -22.41
N GLN A 19 -3.79 -5.09 -22.63
CA GLN A 19 -2.81 -5.18 -21.56
C GLN A 19 -2.62 -3.84 -20.84
N ARG A 20 -2.66 -2.72 -21.56
CA ARG A 20 -2.60 -1.38 -20.94
C ARG A 20 -3.82 -1.10 -20.07
N ARG A 21 -5.02 -1.46 -20.52
CA ARG A 21 -6.25 -1.36 -19.71
C ARG A 21 -6.18 -2.24 -18.47
N PHE A 22 -5.67 -3.46 -18.60
CA PHE A 22 -5.43 -4.34 -17.46
C PHE A 22 -4.46 -3.71 -16.45
N ALA A 23 -3.32 -3.17 -16.92
CA ALA A 23 -2.35 -2.52 -16.05
C ALA A 23 -2.91 -1.28 -15.33
N GLN A 24 -3.76 -0.50 -16.02
CA GLN A 24 -4.48 0.62 -15.42
C GLN A 24 -5.45 0.15 -14.32
N ALA A 25 -6.19 -0.93 -14.56
CA ALA A 25 -7.09 -1.50 -13.57
C ALA A 25 -6.31 -2.02 -12.36
N ALA A 26 -5.19 -2.73 -12.57
CA ALA A 26 -4.34 -3.24 -11.49
C ALA A 26 -3.78 -2.11 -10.60
N LEU A 27 -3.31 -1.01 -11.20
CA LEU A 27 -2.88 0.17 -10.44
C LEU A 27 -4.05 0.83 -9.71
N SER A 28 -5.22 0.91 -10.34
CA SER A 28 -6.42 1.50 -9.72
C SER A 28 -6.89 0.69 -8.51
N GLU A 29 -6.86 -0.64 -8.59
CA GLU A 29 -7.16 -1.53 -7.46
C GLU A 29 -6.13 -1.35 -6.33
N MET A 30 -4.84 -1.25 -6.66
CA MET A 30 -3.78 -0.98 -5.68
C MET A 30 -4.03 0.34 -4.93
N LEU A 31 -4.32 1.43 -5.67
CA LEU A 31 -4.63 2.74 -5.09
C LEU A 31 -5.92 2.70 -4.26
N GLY A 32 -6.95 2.00 -4.73
CA GLY A 32 -8.22 1.81 -4.01
C GLY A 32 -8.10 0.93 -2.77
N GLY A 33 -6.99 0.23 -2.60
CA GLY A 33 -6.65 -0.51 -1.39
C GLY A 33 -5.99 0.33 -0.29
N ILE A 34 -5.62 1.58 -0.56
CA ILE A 34 -5.01 2.46 0.44
C ILE A 34 -6.08 2.89 1.46
N GLY A 35 -5.75 2.75 2.74
CA GLY A 35 -6.64 3.10 3.85
C GLY A 35 -5.91 3.84 4.97
N PHE A 36 -6.70 4.50 5.81
CA PHE A 36 -6.25 5.13 7.06
C PHE A 36 -6.84 4.37 8.25
N PHE A 37 -5.99 3.88 9.12
CA PHE A 37 -6.34 3.07 10.28
C PHE A 37 -5.92 3.77 11.56
N HIS A 38 -6.72 3.63 12.62
CA HIS A 38 -6.44 4.20 13.94
C HIS A 38 -6.89 3.24 15.02
N GLY A 39 -6.05 3.03 16.04
CA GLY A 39 -6.42 2.20 17.19
C GLY A 39 -5.21 1.68 17.96
N ARG A 40 -5.42 0.59 18.70
CA ARG A 40 -4.40 -0.03 19.55
C ARG A 40 -4.18 -1.48 19.13
N SER A 41 -2.96 -1.81 18.74
CA SER A 41 -2.56 -3.19 18.47
C SER A 41 -2.44 -3.99 19.76
N LEU A 42 -2.77 -5.28 19.73
CA LEU A 42 -2.47 -6.19 20.82
C LEU A 42 -1.02 -6.68 20.69
N LEU A 43 -0.21 -6.41 21.70
CA LEU A 43 1.21 -6.75 21.74
C LEU A 43 1.46 -7.80 22.82
N ARG A 44 2.21 -8.85 22.47
CA ARG A 44 2.69 -9.85 23.42
C ARG A 44 4.21 -9.74 23.53
N SER A 45 4.70 -9.53 24.75
CA SER A 45 6.13 -9.54 25.07
C SER A 45 6.53 -10.90 25.62
N GLU A 46 7.81 -11.27 25.54
CA GLU A 46 8.32 -12.51 26.15
C GLU A 46 8.07 -12.60 27.67
N ARG A 47 7.91 -11.45 28.33
CA ARG A 47 7.74 -11.33 29.79
C ARG A 47 6.29 -11.50 30.26
N ARG A 48 5.32 -11.57 29.34
CA ARG A 48 3.89 -11.68 29.66
C ARG A 48 3.22 -12.68 28.75
N GLU A 49 2.40 -13.54 29.36
CA GLU A 49 1.66 -14.56 28.60
C GLU A 49 0.48 -13.95 27.84
N GLU A 50 -0.24 -13.03 28.49
CA GLU A 50 -1.41 -12.37 27.91
C GLU A 50 -1.04 -11.15 27.04
N PRO A 51 -1.61 -11.01 25.83
CA PRO A 51 -1.48 -9.80 25.03
C PRO A 51 -2.06 -8.57 25.73
N VAL A 52 -1.39 -7.43 25.61
CA VAL A 52 -1.87 -6.15 26.16
C VAL A 52 -2.02 -5.12 25.04
N PRO A 53 -2.97 -4.18 25.17
CA PRO A 53 -3.08 -3.07 24.22
C PRO A 53 -1.79 -2.22 24.24
N GLY A 54 -1.22 -2.01 23.05
CA GLY A 54 -0.09 -1.11 22.83
C GLY A 54 -0.47 0.36 22.96
N ALA A 55 0.42 1.24 22.48
CA ALA A 55 0.10 2.65 22.30
C ALA A 55 -1.02 2.82 21.25
N GLU A 56 -1.74 3.93 21.35
CA GLU A 56 -2.64 4.36 20.28
C GLU A 56 -1.79 4.87 19.12
N SER A 57 -2.07 4.36 17.92
CA SER A 57 -1.31 4.72 16.71
C SER A 57 -2.22 4.83 15.50
N MET A 58 -1.66 5.43 14.45
CA MET A 58 -2.29 5.63 13.16
C MET A 58 -1.44 4.99 12.08
N LEU A 59 -2.08 4.44 11.05
CA LEU A 59 -1.39 3.87 9.92
C LEU A 59 -2.09 4.24 8.63
N PHE A 60 -1.39 4.93 7.75
CA PHE A 60 -1.78 5.18 6.36
C PHE A 60 -1.01 4.23 5.46
N THR A 61 -1.70 3.25 4.86
CA THR A 61 -1.05 2.12 4.17
C THR A 61 -1.94 1.51 3.11
N ALA A 62 -1.33 0.87 2.12
CA ALA A 62 -2.05 -0.07 1.28
C ALA A 62 -2.35 -1.39 2.01
N VAL A 63 -3.29 -2.16 1.45
CA VAL A 63 -3.68 -3.48 1.96
C VAL A 63 -3.54 -4.54 0.86
N PRO A 64 -3.11 -5.78 1.18
CA PRO A 64 -2.95 -6.84 0.17
C PRO A 64 -4.27 -7.25 -0.50
N SER A 65 -5.38 -7.18 0.23
CA SER A 65 -6.71 -7.49 -0.28
C SER A 65 -7.79 -6.79 0.54
N ARG A 66 -8.65 -6.01 -0.11
CA ARG A 66 -9.77 -5.33 0.55
C ARG A 66 -10.78 -6.31 1.18
N SER A 67 -10.91 -7.52 0.64
CA SER A 67 -11.87 -8.52 1.13
C SER A 67 -11.29 -9.47 2.17
N CYS A 68 -10.04 -9.91 1.99
CA CYS A 68 -9.45 -10.96 2.82
C CYS A 68 -8.47 -10.41 3.86
N PHE A 69 -7.81 -9.29 3.54
CA PHE A 69 -6.72 -8.73 4.34
C PHE A 69 -6.79 -7.20 4.40
N PRO A 70 -7.88 -6.60 4.94
CA PRO A 70 -8.08 -5.14 4.93
C PRO A 70 -7.26 -4.43 6.03
N ARG A 71 -5.95 -4.69 6.08
CA ARG A 71 -5.00 -4.11 7.06
C ARG A 71 -3.59 -4.10 6.49
N GLY A 72 -2.72 -3.28 7.08
CA GLY A 72 -1.30 -3.22 6.70
C GLY A 72 -0.56 -4.51 7.03
N PHE A 73 0.31 -4.93 6.10
CA PHE A 73 1.28 -6.01 6.31
C PHE A 73 2.66 -5.48 5.97
N LEU A 74 3.57 -5.50 6.94
CA LEU A 74 4.86 -4.81 6.85
C LEU A 74 5.67 -5.20 5.61
N TRP A 75 5.76 -6.51 5.33
CA TRP A 75 6.57 -7.01 4.22
C TRP A 75 5.88 -6.83 2.86
N ASP A 76 4.55 -6.98 2.79
CA ASP A 76 3.76 -6.68 1.59
C ASP A 76 3.90 -5.20 1.19
N GLU A 77 3.94 -4.28 2.15
CA GLU A 77 4.04 -2.85 1.86
C GLU A 77 5.33 -2.49 1.09
N GLY A 78 6.42 -3.23 1.34
CA GLY A 78 7.64 -3.08 0.55
C GLY A 78 7.39 -3.28 -0.94
N PHE A 79 6.57 -4.26 -1.33
CA PHE A 79 6.20 -4.50 -2.73
C PHE A 79 5.21 -3.46 -3.25
N HIS A 80 4.24 -3.04 -2.42
CA HIS A 80 3.30 -1.98 -2.79
C HIS A 80 4.05 -0.68 -3.13
N LEU A 81 5.02 -0.30 -2.30
CA LEU A 81 5.81 0.92 -2.46
C LEU A 81 6.69 0.91 -3.72
N LEU A 82 7.12 -0.26 -4.22
CA LEU A 82 7.82 -0.34 -5.51
C LEU A 82 6.96 0.15 -6.68
N LEU A 83 5.66 -0.13 -6.65
CA LEU A 83 4.71 0.34 -7.67
C LEU A 83 4.25 1.77 -7.38
N LEU A 84 3.81 2.04 -6.15
CA LEU A 84 3.31 3.36 -5.75
C LEU A 84 4.40 4.43 -5.89
N GLY A 85 5.65 4.13 -5.56
CA GLY A 85 6.77 5.06 -5.73
C GLY A 85 7.07 5.44 -7.17
N ARG A 86 6.65 4.62 -8.16
CA ARG A 86 6.72 4.99 -9.58
C ARG A 86 5.57 5.91 -9.98
N TRP A 87 4.38 5.69 -9.42
CA TRP A 87 3.18 6.45 -9.73
C TRP A 87 3.13 7.82 -9.04
N ASP A 88 3.46 7.84 -7.75
CA ASP A 88 3.38 9.00 -6.87
C ASP A 88 4.41 8.89 -5.74
N PRO A 89 5.61 9.47 -5.92
CA PRO A 89 6.67 9.42 -4.91
C PRO A 89 6.31 10.11 -3.60
N THR A 90 5.40 11.10 -3.61
CA THR A 90 4.97 11.79 -2.40
C THR A 90 4.06 10.88 -1.57
N LEU A 91 3.06 10.27 -2.21
CA LEU A 91 2.20 9.27 -1.57
C LEU A 91 3.02 8.12 -0.96
N ALA A 92 4.00 7.60 -1.69
CA ALA A 92 4.86 6.52 -1.21
C ALA A 92 5.67 6.93 0.03
N ARG A 93 6.16 8.17 0.09
CA ARG A 93 6.86 8.70 1.27
C ARG A 93 5.93 8.86 2.46
N ASP A 94 4.71 9.33 2.26
CA ASP A 94 3.73 9.50 3.34
C ASP A 94 3.37 8.16 3.97
N ILE A 95 3.16 7.12 3.15
CA ILE A 95 2.93 5.74 3.61
C ILE A 95 4.14 5.22 4.38
N LEU A 96 5.35 5.37 3.83
CA LEU A 96 6.58 4.93 4.49
C LEU A 96 6.78 5.63 5.85
N ALA A 97 6.49 6.94 5.92
CA ALA A 97 6.59 7.71 7.15
C ALA A 97 5.64 7.17 8.23
N HIS A 98 4.39 6.83 7.87
CA HIS A 98 3.46 6.23 8.83
C HIS A 98 3.94 4.86 9.33
N TRP A 99 4.57 4.03 8.48
CA TRP A 99 5.15 2.76 8.93
C TRP A 99 6.35 2.94 9.86
N LEU A 100 7.15 3.99 9.66
CA LEU A 100 8.30 4.30 10.51
C LEU A 100 7.93 4.96 11.85
N ASP A 101 6.70 5.45 11.99
CA ASP A 101 6.15 6.06 13.21
C ASP A 101 5.40 5.04 14.10
N LEU A 102 5.36 3.76 13.72
CA LEU A 102 4.73 2.67 14.49
C LEU A 102 5.57 2.14 15.65
#